data_AF-A0A970LLN6-F1
#
_entry.id   AF-A0A970LLN6-F1
#
_cell.length_a   1.000
_cell.length_b   1.000
_cell.length_c   1.000
_cell.angle_alpha   90.00
_cell.angle_beta   90.00
_cell.angle_gamma   90.00
#
_symmetry.space_group_name_H-M   'P 1'
#
loop_
_entity.id
_entity.type
_entity.pdbx_description
1 polymer ?
#
loop_
_entity_poly.entity_id
_entity_poly.type
_entity_poly.pdbx_seq_one_letter_code
_entity_poly.pdbx_strand_id
1 'polypeptide(L)'
;MAQAKEKIFETTYGLLIYYSNEATDNQKKSFFNLINKNNIPYFILDPQDFSRTISNLVKDITIQPEINQRNTKIKNGKLVDNNILFFSGFTREQVEDFLETIRDEKYPRFPLKAAATEHNYDFTFGQLIEELIKDRTVISHVINLRKRVNELKRLIDQSNKLKQADKLILETEISKAEKLLVDIEKTFDLTEFKKQINKFNKLLAEIKKKESE
;
A
#
# COMPACT_ATOMS: atom_id res chain seq x y z
N MET A 1 -18.59 23.66 29.90
CA MET A 1 -19.33 23.56 28.62
C MET A 1 -18.51 22.69 27.69
N ALA A 2 -19.00 21.50 27.34
CA ALA A 2 -18.33 20.66 26.35
C ALA A 2 -18.47 21.34 24.98
N GLN A 3 -17.35 21.68 24.33
CA GLN A 3 -17.38 22.08 22.92
C GLN A 3 -18.03 20.95 22.13
N ALA A 4 -19.10 21.29 21.38
CA ALA A 4 -19.71 20.36 20.45
C ALA A 4 -18.62 19.88 19.48
N LYS A 5 -18.41 18.56 19.43
CA LYS A 5 -17.45 17.93 18.52
C LYS A 5 -17.91 18.21 17.09
N GLU A 6 -17.10 18.95 16.35
CA GLU A 6 -17.33 19.23 14.94
C GLU A 6 -17.03 17.95 14.15
N LYS A 7 -18.08 17.30 13.63
CA LYS A 7 -17.93 16.14 12.74
C LYS A 7 -17.29 16.60 11.44
N ILE A 8 -16.32 15.84 10.94
CA ILE A 8 -15.64 16.19 9.67
C ILE A 8 -16.53 15.90 8.47
N PHE A 9 -17.33 14.84 8.55
CA PHE A 9 -18.39 14.54 7.62
C PHE A 9 -19.71 14.49 8.35
N GLU A 10 -20.77 14.99 7.73
CA GLU A 10 -22.13 14.75 8.20
C GLU A 10 -22.54 13.28 8.04
N THR A 11 -21.74 12.47 7.33
CA THR A 11 -21.98 11.05 7.04
C THR A 11 -20.78 10.17 7.44
N THR A 12 -20.97 8.85 7.59
CA THR A 12 -19.88 7.89 7.85
C THR A 12 -19.02 7.59 6.61
N TYR A 13 -19.41 8.14 5.46
CA TYR A 13 -18.87 7.89 4.14
C TYR A 13 -18.13 9.12 3.61
N GLY A 14 -16.90 8.96 3.12
CA GLY A 14 -16.19 10.06 2.50
C GLY A 14 -14.72 9.80 2.18
N LEU A 15 -14.13 10.72 1.43
CA LEU A 15 -12.74 10.67 0.99
C LEU A 15 -11.88 11.67 1.75
N LEU A 16 -10.71 11.24 2.19
CA LEU A 16 -9.67 12.16 2.66
C LEU A 16 -8.58 12.23 1.62
N ILE A 17 -8.30 13.45 1.19
CA ILE A 17 -7.43 13.69 0.04
C ILE A 17 -6.26 14.53 0.51
N TYR A 18 -5.05 14.02 0.30
CA TYR A 18 -3.82 14.79 0.41
C TYR A 18 -3.17 14.90 -0.96
N TYR A 19 -2.92 16.14 -1.39
CA TYR A 19 -2.12 16.40 -2.57
C TYR A 19 -0.72 16.81 -2.16
N SER A 20 0.28 16.10 -2.67
CA SER A 20 1.64 16.61 -2.73
C SER A 20 1.76 17.62 -3.89
N ASN A 21 2.97 18.13 -4.09
CA ASN A 21 3.27 19.09 -5.15
C ASN A 21 3.23 18.48 -6.57
N GLU A 22 2.91 17.19 -6.73
CA GLU A 22 2.98 16.47 -8.01
C GLU A 22 1.71 16.59 -8.88
N ALA A 23 0.55 16.89 -8.30
CA ALA A 23 -0.71 16.93 -9.04
C ALA A 23 -0.96 18.31 -9.70
N THR A 24 -1.25 18.32 -11.00
CA THR A 24 -1.60 19.55 -11.74
C THR A 24 -3.00 20.06 -11.36
N ASP A 25 -3.24 21.37 -11.52
CA ASP A 25 -4.55 21.97 -11.22
C ASP A 25 -5.68 21.41 -12.10
N ASN A 26 -5.38 21.08 -13.36
CA ASN A 26 -6.36 20.45 -14.26
C ASN A 26 -6.76 19.04 -13.80
N GLN A 27 -5.80 18.26 -13.29
CA GLN A 27 -6.09 16.94 -12.73
C GLN A 27 -6.90 17.06 -11.45
N LYS A 28 -6.52 17.96 -10.53
CA LYS A 28 -7.28 18.24 -9.31
C LYS A 28 -8.72 18.65 -9.63
N LYS A 29 -8.91 19.57 -10.59
CA LYS A 29 -10.24 20.00 -11.05
C LYS A 29 -11.07 18.84 -11.62
N SER A 30 -10.46 18.00 -12.44
CA SER A 30 -11.14 16.82 -13.02
C SER A 30 -11.57 15.83 -11.93
N PHE A 31 -10.72 15.62 -10.92
CA PHE A 31 -11.03 14.79 -9.77
C PHE A 31 -12.15 15.38 -8.90
N PHE A 32 -12.12 16.68 -8.61
CA PHE A 32 -13.19 17.34 -7.89
C PHE A 32 -14.53 17.28 -8.63
N ASN A 33 -14.52 17.43 -9.95
CA ASN A 33 -15.72 17.24 -10.76
C ASN A 33 -16.27 15.82 -10.65
N LEU A 34 -15.40 14.79 -10.62
CA LEU A 34 -15.82 13.41 -10.45
C LEU A 34 -16.49 13.19 -9.09
N ILE A 35 -15.86 13.61 -8.00
CA ILE A 35 -16.40 13.36 -6.65
C ILE A 35 -17.66 14.17 -6.39
N ASN A 36 -17.74 15.42 -6.89
CA ASN A 36 -18.94 16.24 -6.81
C ASN A 36 -20.10 15.64 -7.61
N LYS A 37 -19.83 15.12 -8.82
CA LYS A 37 -20.85 14.46 -9.64
C LYS A 37 -21.45 13.23 -8.94
N ASN A 38 -20.64 12.52 -8.15
CA ASN A 38 -21.05 11.34 -7.40
C ASN A 38 -21.55 11.66 -5.97
N ASN A 39 -21.67 12.95 -5.61
CA ASN A 39 -22.05 13.40 -4.26
C ASN A 39 -21.21 12.77 -3.14
N ILE A 40 -19.91 12.57 -3.40
CA ILE A 40 -19.01 11.96 -2.43
C ILE A 40 -18.47 13.06 -1.50
N PRO A 41 -18.77 13.00 -0.18
CA PRO A 41 -18.18 13.92 0.78
C PRO A 41 -16.66 13.77 0.78
N TYR A 42 -15.95 14.88 0.84
CA TYR A 42 -14.49 14.85 0.88
C TYR A 42 -13.92 15.94 1.78
N PHE A 43 -12.74 15.66 2.32
CA PHE A 43 -11.96 16.60 3.09
C PHE A 43 -10.54 16.67 2.53
N ILE A 44 -10.08 17.88 2.23
CA ILE A 44 -8.70 18.11 1.79
C ILE A 44 -7.83 18.28 3.03
N LEU A 45 -6.84 17.42 3.16
CA LEU A 45 -5.97 17.37 4.31
C LEU A 45 -4.85 18.41 4.17
N ASP A 46 -4.80 19.35 5.11
CA ASP A 46 -3.60 20.16 5.32
C ASP A 46 -2.56 19.29 6.06
N PRO A 47 -1.29 19.24 5.61
CA PRO A 47 -0.24 18.52 6.32
C PRO A 47 -0.08 18.92 7.80
N GLN A 48 -0.47 20.13 8.21
CA GLN A 48 -0.43 20.58 9.60
C GLN A 48 -1.62 20.08 10.45
N ASP A 49 -2.80 19.89 9.84
CA ASP A 49 -4.02 19.46 10.54
C ASP A 49 -4.22 17.93 10.54
N PHE A 50 -3.38 17.20 9.82
CA PHE A 50 -3.61 15.82 9.45
C PHE A 50 -3.89 14.88 10.64
N SER A 51 -3.04 14.91 11.67
CA SER A 51 -3.18 14.01 12.83
C SER A 51 -4.49 14.24 13.59
N ARG A 52 -4.97 15.48 13.63
CA ARG A 52 -6.24 15.86 14.27
C ARG A 52 -7.43 15.40 13.45
N THR A 53 -7.39 15.61 12.13
CA THR A 53 -8.48 15.26 11.21
C THR A 53 -8.75 13.75 11.23
N ILE A 54 -7.72 12.91 11.10
CA ILE A 54 -7.88 11.45 11.18
C ILE A 54 -8.45 11.02 12.53
N SER A 55 -7.89 11.53 13.63
CA SER A 55 -8.34 11.15 14.98
C SER A 55 -9.81 11.51 15.24
N ASN A 56 -10.35 12.54 14.59
CA ASN A 56 -11.75 12.94 14.72
C ASN A 56 -12.68 12.07 13.86
N LEU A 57 -12.29 11.75 12.62
CA LEU A 57 -13.05 10.86 11.73
C LEU A 57 -13.29 9.48 12.32
N VAL A 58 -12.25 8.94 12.94
CA VAL A 58 -12.28 7.63 13.60
C VAL A 58 -13.34 7.60 14.70
N LYS A 59 -13.38 8.64 15.53
CA LYS A 59 -14.36 8.78 16.61
C LYS A 59 -15.79 8.88 16.08
N ASP A 60 -15.98 9.39 14.87
CA ASP A 60 -17.30 9.50 14.24
C ASP A 60 -17.76 8.17 13.61
N ILE A 61 -16.83 7.31 13.18
CA ILE A 61 -17.11 5.94 12.70
C ILE A 61 -17.44 5.00 13.88
N THR A 62 -16.87 5.25 15.07
CA THR A 62 -17.09 4.45 16.28
C THR A 62 -18.07 5.12 17.24
N ILE A 63 -19.37 4.88 17.07
CA ILE A 63 -20.33 5.03 18.18
C ILE A 63 -20.38 3.70 18.95
N GLN A 64 -19.33 3.42 19.74
CA GLN A 64 -19.34 2.52 20.91
C GLN A 64 -18.29 3.04 21.93
N PRO A 65 -18.52 2.86 23.25
CA PRO A 65 -17.89 3.68 24.28
C PRO A 65 -16.46 3.25 24.63
N GLU A 66 -15.63 4.26 24.87
CA GLU A 66 -14.39 4.24 25.67
C GLU A 66 -13.32 3.21 25.27
N ILE A 67 -12.49 3.57 24.28
CA ILE A 67 -11.17 2.97 24.13
C ILE A 67 -10.11 4.05 24.38
N ASN A 68 -9.30 3.77 25.39
CA ASN A 68 -8.27 4.62 25.97
C ASN A 68 -7.34 5.23 24.90
N GLN A 69 -7.45 6.54 24.69
CA GLN A 69 -6.52 7.33 23.89
C GLN A 69 -5.13 7.30 24.55
N ARG A 70 -4.25 6.42 24.06
CA ARG A 70 -2.82 6.50 24.38
C ARG A 70 -2.23 7.66 23.58
N ASN A 71 -1.90 8.73 24.29
CA ASN A 71 -1.15 9.87 23.76
C ASN A 71 0.25 9.41 23.28
N THR A 72 0.35 9.01 22.01
CA THR A 72 1.63 8.84 21.35
C THR A 72 2.09 10.20 20.82
N LYS A 73 3.22 10.69 21.37
CA LYS A 73 3.88 11.89 20.87
C LYS A 73 4.16 11.73 19.39
N ILE A 74 3.57 12.60 18.59
CA ILE A 74 3.77 12.74 17.15
C ILE A 74 5.26 13.04 16.95
N LYS A 75 6.02 12.07 16.44
CA LYS A 75 7.30 12.37 15.80
C LYS A 75 6.94 13.04 14.49
N ASN A 76 7.38 14.28 14.30
CA ASN A 76 7.30 14.99 13.02
C ASN A 76 7.96 14.12 11.93
N GLY A 77 7.14 13.32 11.27
CA GLY A 77 7.55 12.48 10.15
C GLY A 77 7.88 13.37 8.96
N LYS A 78 8.85 12.94 8.15
CA LYS A 78 9.15 13.52 6.84
C LYS A 78 7.84 13.82 6.09
N LEU A 79 7.76 14.99 5.49
CA LEU A 79 6.67 15.30 4.54
C LEU A 79 6.56 14.16 3.54
N VAL A 80 5.33 13.70 3.30
CA VAL A 80 5.05 12.67 2.32
C VAL A 80 5.00 13.35 0.96
N ASP A 81 5.97 13.09 0.10
CA ASP A 81 6.04 13.70 -1.25
C ASP A 81 5.01 13.11 -2.24
N ASN A 82 4.16 12.21 -1.77
CA ASN A 82 3.17 11.49 -2.57
C ASN A 82 1.75 11.96 -2.28
N ASN A 83 0.88 11.99 -3.31
CA ASN A 83 -0.56 12.10 -3.08
C ASN A 83 -1.08 10.89 -2.29
N ILE A 84 -2.04 11.13 -1.40
CA ILE A 84 -2.66 10.08 -0.57
C ILE A 84 -4.18 10.17 -0.67
N LEU A 85 -4.83 9.01 -0.79
CA LEU A 85 -6.28 8.89 -0.81
C LEU A 85 -6.75 7.88 0.24
N PHE A 86 -7.52 8.35 1.23
CA PHE A 86 -8.16 7.48 2.23
C PHE A 86 -9.65 7.36 1.96
N PHE A 87 -10.13 6.12 2.04
CA PHE A 87 -11.55 5.77 1.92
C PHE A 87 -12.12 5.49 3.32
N SER A 88 -13.17 6.20 3.69
CA SER A 88 -13.93 5.97 4.92
C SER A 88 -15.34 5.52 4.60
N GLY A 89 -15.78 4.41 5.18
CA GLY A 89 -17.15 3.91 5.03
C GLY A 89 -17.50 3.36 3.65
N PHE A 90 -16.50 3.11 2.79
CA PHE A 90 -16.68 2.46 1.50
C PHE A 90 -16.68 0.94 1.66
N THR A 91 -17.52 0.24 0.92
CA THR A 91 -17.37 -1.20 0.68
C THR A 91 -16.18 -1.46 -0.24
N ARG A 92 -15.67 -2.70 -0.23
CA ARG A 92 -14.56 -3.10 -1.10
C ARG A 92 -14.85 -2.88 -2.59
N GLU A 93 -16.04 -3.26 -3.04
CA GLU A 93 -16.47 -3.08 -4.44
C GLU A 93 -16.47 -1.60 -4.85
N GLN A 94 -17.02 -0.72 -4.00
CA GLN A 94 -17.00 0.72 -4.24
C GLN A 94 -15.58 1.30 -4.30
N VAL A 95 -14.65 0.81 -3.47
CA VAL A 95 -13.24 1.20 -3.54
C VAL A 95 -12.64 0.76 -4.88
N GLU A 96 -12.86 -0.49 -5.28
CA GLU A 96 -12.32 -1.06 -6.53
C GLU A 96 -12.83 -0.30 -7.76
N ASP A 97 -14.14 -0.06 -7.86
CA ASP A 97 -14.77 0.69 -8.96
C ASP A 97 -14.28 2.14 -9.04
N PHE A 98 -14.18 2.81 -7.89
CA PHE A 98 -13.66 4.17 -7.82
C PHE A 98 -12.20 4.21 -8.27
N LEU A 99 -11.39 3.26 -7.80
CA LEU A 99 -9.98 3.16 -8.15
C LEU A 99 -9.76 2.86 -9.63
N GLU A 100 -10.63 2.10 -10.28
CA GLU A 100 -10.60 1.85 -11.73
C GLU A 100 -10.89 3.15 -12.50
N THR A 101 -11.93 3.88 -12.08
CA THR A 101 -12.33 5.14 -12.71
C THR A 101 -11.19 6.16 -12.73
N ILE A 102 -10.43 6.26 -11.64
CA ILE A 102 -9.36 7.26 -11.49
C ILE A 102 -8.01 6.84 -12.10
N ARG A 103 -7.96 5.72 -12.85
CA ARG A 103 -6.74 5.32 -13.59
C ARG A 103 -6.48 6.17 -14.83
N ASP A 104 -7.50 6.83 -15.35
CA ASP A 104 -7.39 7.75 -16.48
C ASP A 104 -6.41 8.90 -16.15
N GLU A 105 -5.53 9.23 -17.11
CA GLU A 105 -4.44 10.21 -16.95
C GLU A 105 -4.94 11.62 -16.62
N LYS A 106 -6.22 11.92 -16.91
CA LYS A 106 -6.87 13.18 -16.55
C LYS A 106 -7.04 13.35 -15.04
N TYR A 107 -6.90 12.29 -14.24
CA TYR A 107 -6.98 12.35 -12.78
C TYR A 107 -5.59 12.33 -12.12
N PRO A 108 -5.45 12.85 -10.88
CA PRO A 108 -4.22 12.76 -10.12
C PRO A 108 -3.87 11.30 -9.83
N ARG A 109 -2.57 10.97 -9.90
CA ARG A 109 -2.09 9.67 -9.44
C ARG A 109 -2.05 9.63 -7.92
N PHE A 110 -2.70 8.63 -7.33
CA PHE A 110 -2.66 8.33 -5.90
C PHE A 110 -1.85 7.06 -5.64
N PRO A 111 -0.52 7.18 -5.44
CA PRO A 111 0.35 6.02 -5.23
C PRO A 111 0.21 5.42 -3.82
N LEU A 112 -0.35 6.15 -2.86
CA LEU A 112 -0.68 5.67 -1.51
C LEU A 112 -2.20 5.77 -1.30
N LYS A 113 -2.83 4.64 -0.98
CA LYS A 113 -4.28 4.54 -0.85
C LYS A 113 -4.67 3.46 0.16
N ALA A 114 -5.54 3.82 1.11
CA ALA A 114 -6.02 2.94 2.19
C ALA A 114 -7.52 3.06 2.38
N ALA A 115 -8.12 2.03 2.96
CA ALA A 115 -9.43 2.11 3.60
C ALA A 115 -9.25 2.02 5.12
N ALA A 116 -10.02 2.81 5.87
CA ALA A 116 -10.12 2.61 7.31
C ALA A 116 -10.87 1.29 7.58
N THR A 117 -10.30 0.47 8.46
CA THR A 117 -10.81 -0.85 8.84
C THR A 117 -11.01 -0.92 10.36
N GLU A 118 -11.63 -1.99 10.83
CA GLU A 118 -11.75 -2.28 12.26
C GLU A 118 -10.41 -2.54 12.98
N HIS A 119 -9.30 -2.69 12.25
CA HIS A 119 -7.98 -2.96 12.85
C HIS A 119 -7.06 -1.73 12.91
N ASN A 120 -7.35 -0.70 12.13
CA ASN A 120 -6.54 0.51 12.04
C ASN A 120 -7.36 1.79 12.24
N TYR A 121 -8.61 1.67 12.71
CA TYR A 121 -9.42 2.83 13.02
C TYR A 121 -8.74 3.69 14.08
N ASP A 122 -8.16 3.15 15.15
CA ASP A 122 -7.53 3.96 16.21
C ASP A 122 -6.14 4.53 15.86
N PHE A 123 -5.64 4.31 14.64
CA PHE A 123 -4.31 4.75 14.24
C PHE A 123 -4.25 6.27 14.06
N THR A 124 -3.15 6.86 14.53
CA THR A 124 -2.78 8.22 14.12
C THR A 124 -2.44 8.25 12.64
N PHE A 125 -2.43 9.44 12.03
CA PHE A 125 -2.02 9.56 10.64
C PHE A 125 -0.64 8.99 10.34
N GLY A 126 0.36 9.30 11.17
CA GLY A 126 1.71 8.78 10.99
C GLY A 126 1.71 7.25 10.95
N GLN A 127 0.91 6.62 11.81
CA GLN A 127 0.76 5.15 11.85
C GLN A 127 0.05 4.62 10.60
N LEU A 128 -1.01 5.29 10.11
CA LEU A 128 -1.67 4.90 8.86
C LEU A 128 -0.74 5.01 7.65
N ILE A 129 0.07 6.06 7.56
CA ILE A 129 1.09 6.18 6.51
C ILE A 129 2.14 5.07 6.64
N GLU A 130 2.64 4.83 7.86
CA GLU A 130 3.65 3.81 8.11
C GLU A 130 3.13 2.42 7.73
N GLU A 131 1.89 2.09 8.10
CA GLU A 131 1.19 0.88 7.68
C GLU A 131 1.10 0.79 6.16
N LEU A 132 0.59 1.85 5.49
CA LEU A 132 0.50 1.92 4.04
C LEU A 132 1.84 1.72 3.32
N ILE A 133 2.89 2.38 3.81
CA ILE A 133 4.24 2.27 3.25
C ILE A 133 4.77 0.85 3.47
N LYS A 134 4.53 0.27 4.66
CA LYS A 134 4.93 -1.10 4.98
C LYS A 134 4.23 -2.09 4.06
N ASP A 135 2.92 -2.00 3.91
CA ASP A 135 2.13 -2.87 3.03
C ASP A 135 2.60 -2.77 1.57
N ARG A 136 2.83 -1.55 1.08
CA ARG A 136 3.38 -1.36 -0.27
C ARG A 136 4.78 -1.94 -0.41
N THR A 137 5.61 -1.81 0.62
CA THR A 137 6.95 -2.38 0.65
C THR A 137 6.88 -3.91 0.60
N VAL A 138 6.00 -4.52 1.40
CA VAL A 138 5.74 -5.96 1.40
C VAL A 138 5.29 -6.41 0.02
N ILE A 139 4.22 -5.81 -0.53
CA ILE A 139 3.67 -6.13 -1.85
C ILE A 139 4.74 -6.02 -2.94
N SER A 140 5.53 -4.95 -2.93
CA SER A 140 6.62 -4.75 -3.89
C SER A 140 7.64 -5.88 -3.84
N HIS A 141 8.11 -6.26 -2.64
CA HIS A 141 9.09 -7.35 -2.48
C HIS A 141 8.50 -8.72 -2.86
N VAL A 142 7.23 -8.95 -2.54
CA VAL A 142 6.48 -10.17 -2.91
C VAL A 142 6.37 -10.30 -4.42
N ILE A 143 5.92 -9.26 -5.13
CA ILE A 143 5.86 -9.24 -6.59
C ILE A 143 7.25 -9.49 -7.19
N ASN A 144 8.27 -8.82 -6.63
CA ASN A 144 9.64 -8.91 -7.12
C ASN A 144 10.23 -10.32 -6.97
N LEU A 145 9.94 -10.99 -5.85
CA LEU A 145 10.34 -12.37 -5.61
C LEU A 145 9.56 -13.34 -6.52
N ARG A 146 8.25 -13.16 -6.67
CA ARG A 146 7.39 -14.01 -7.52
C ARG A 146 7.84 -13.97 -8.99
N LYS A 147 8.19 -12.78 -9.51
CA LYS A 147 8.75 -12.64 -10.87
C LYS A 147 9.99 -13.50 -11.09
N ARG A 148 10.92 -13.51 -10.12
CA ARG A 148 12.15 -14.31 -10.19
C ARG A 148 11.90 -15.80 -10.06
N VAL A 149 11.02 -16.20 -9.16
CA VAL A 149 10.59 -17.61 -9.05
C VAL A 149 10.08 -18.10 -10.41
N ASN A 150 9.20 -17.32 -11.05
CA ASN A 150 8.66 -17.67 -12.36
C ASN A 150 9.74 -17.71 -13.45
N GLU A 151 10.68 -16.77 -13.45
CA GLU A 151 11.81 -16.77 -14.40
C GLU A 151 12.70 -18.02 -14.22
N LEU A 152 13.01 -18.40 -12.99
CA LEU A 152 13.81 -19.59 -12.68
C LEU A 152 13.10 -20.90 -13.04
N LYS A 153 11.80 -21.02 -12.72
CA LYS A 153 10.99 -22.17 -13.15
C LYS A 153 11.01 -22.32 -14.67
N ARG A 154 10.77 -21.21 -15.39
CA ARG A 154 10.82 -21.20 -16.85
C ARG A 154 12.19 -21.65 -17.38
N LEU A 155 13.29 -21.23 -16.76
CA LEU A 155 14.63 -21.67 -17.15
C LEU A 155 14.86 -23.17 -16.92
N ILE A 156 14.38 -23.72 -15.80
CA ILE A 156 14.47 -25.17 -15.54
C ILE A 156 13.73 -25.97 -16.63
N ASP A 157 12.53 -25.51 -16.99
CA ASP A 157 11.66 -26.17 -17.97
C ASP A 157 12.20 -26.07 -19.41
N GLN A 158 12.78 -24.92 -19.77
CA GLN A 158 13.17 -24.62 -21.16
C GLN A 158 14.65 -24.91 -21.47
N SER A 159 15.52 -25.02 -20.46
CA SER A 159 16.96 -25.17 -20.69
C SER A 159 17.37 -26.63 -20.89
N ASN A 160 17.88 -26.90 -22.09
CA ASN A 160 18.51 -28.17 -22.47
C ASN A 160 19.99 -28.24 -22.05
N LYS A 161 20.61 -27.09 -21.74
CA LYS A 161 22.03 -26.97 -21.35
C LYS A 161 22.25 -27.07 -19.84
N LEU A 162 21.20 -26.90 -19.03
CA LEU A 162 21.32 -26.92 -17.57
C LEU A 162 21.58 -28.34 -17.07
N LYS A 163 22.69 -28.52 -16.34
CA LYS A 163 23.04 -29.80 -15.71
C LYS A 163 22.02 -30.15 -14.62
N GLN A 164 21.79 -31.45 -14.40
CA GLN A 164 20.85 -31.92 -13.37
C GLN A 164 21.17 -31.37 -11.97
N ALA A 165 22.46 -31.26 -11.62
CA ALA A 165 22.89 -30.68 -10.35
C ALA A 165 22.48 -29.20 -10.22
N ASP A 166 22.61 -28.42 -11.30
CA ASP A 166 22.19 -27.01 -11.31
C ASP A 166 20.65 -26.92 -11.20
N LYS A 167 19.88 -27.81 -11.86
CA LYS A 167 18.42 -27.87 -11.75
C LYS A 167 17.97 -28.12 -10.30
N LEU A 168 18.60 -29.08 -9.62
CA LEU A 168 18.27 -29.42 -8.22
C LEU A 168 18.54 -28.24 -7.26
N ILE A 169 19.62 -27.48 -7.47
CA ILE A 169 19.92 -26.27 -6.68
C ILE A 169 18.81 -25.24 -6.88
N LEU A 170 18.38 -25.01 -8.12
CA LEU A 170 17.33 -24.05 -8.43
C LEU A 170 15.99 -24.45 -7.81
N GLU A 171 15.58 -25.71 -7.95
CA GLU A 171 14.35 -26.24 -7.34
C GLU A 171 14.35 -26.08 -5.81
N THR A 172 15.49 -26.35 -5.17
CA THR A 172 15.66 -26.17 -3.72
C THR A 172 15.45 -24.72 -3.31
N GLU A 173 16.04 -23.78 -4.06
CA GLU A 173 15.94 -22.35 -3.75
C GLU A 173 14.57 -21.75 -4.11
N ILE A 174 13.91 -22.27 -5.14
CA ILE A 174 12.51 -21.96 -5.46
C ILE A 174 11.62 -22.41 -4.30
N SER A 175 11.77 -23.63 -3.79
CA SER A 175 10.94 -24.13 -2.69
C SER A 175 11.09 -23.28 -1.42
N LYS A 176 12.31 -22.82 -1.10
CA LYS A 176 12.53 -21.87 0.01
C LYS A 176 11.81 -20.54 -0.21
N ALA A 177 11.89 -19.98 -1.41
CA ALA A 177 11.20 -18.75 -1.76
C ALA A 177 9.67 -18.92 -1.73
N GLU A 178 9.14 -20.06 -2.15
CA GLU A 178 7.71 -20.35 -2.07
C GLU A 178 7.19 -20.42 -0.63
N LYS A 179 7.96 -21.00 0.29
CA LYS A 179 7.63 -20.97 1.73
C LYS A 179 7.56 -19.54 2.26
N LEU A 180 8.55 -18.70 1.94
CA LEU A 180 8.55 -17.28 2.30
C LEU A 180 7.32 -16.53 1.75
N LEU A 181 6.83 -16.92 0.57
CA LEU A 181 5.64 -16.33 -0.04
C LEU A 181 4.32 -16.83 0.57
N VAL A 182 4.29 -18.00 1.20
CA VAL A 182 3.09 -18.51 1.88
C VAL A 182 2.91 -17.86 3.25
N ASP A 183 4.00 -17.60 3.96
CA ASP A 183 3.97 -17.11 5.35
C ASP A 183 3.98 -15.57 5.47
N ILE A 184 3.70 -14.83 4.39
CA ILE A 184 3.82 -13.36 4.35
C ILE A 184 3.03 -12.67 5.48
N GLU A 185 1.79 -13.08 5.71
CA GLU A 185 0.92 -12.43 6.70
C GLU A 185 1.36 -12.66 8.16
N LYS A 186 2.16 -13.71 8.42
CA LYS A 186 2.55 -14.11 9.78
C LYS A 186 4.01 -13.80 10.10
N THR A 187 4.91 -13.87 9.12
CA THR A 187 6.36 -13.84 9.35
C THR A 187 7.11 -13.02 8.31
N PHE A 188 6.52 -11.95 7.76
CA PHE A 188 7.22 -11.11 6.79
C PHE A 188 8.53 -10.55 7.37
N ASP A 189 9.66 -11.01 6.82
CA ASP A 189 11.00 -10.50 7.09
C ASP A 189 11.59 -9.91 5.81
N LEU A 190 11.69 -8.57 5.80
CA LEU A 190 12.26 -7.81 4.69
C LEU A 190 13.71 -8.23 4.38
N THR A 191 14.49 -8.60 5.39
CA THR A 191 15.90 -8.99 5.26
C THR A 191 16.00 -10.30 4.50
N GLU A 192 15.17 -11.29 4.86
CA GLU A 192 15.18 -12.59 4.21
C GLU A 192 14.66 -12.49 2.76
N PHE A 193 13.62 -11.69 2.52
CA PHE A 193 13.16 -11.40 1.15
C PHE A 193 14.26 -10.78 0.28
N LYS A 194 15.00 -9.77 0.80
CA LYS A 194 16.11 -9.15 0.08
C LYS A 194 17.24 -10.14 -0.19
N LYS A 195 17.58 -10.98 0.79
CA LYS A 195 18.60 -12.03 0.66
C LYS A 195 18.23 -13.02 -0.44
N GLN A 196 16.97 -13.49 -0.47
CA GLN A 196 16.51 -14.42 -1.49
C GLN A 196 16.47 -13.78 -2.89
N ILE A 197 16.00 -12.54 -3.00
CA ILE A 197 16.04 -11.77 -4.25
C ILE A 197 17.48 -11.63 -4.78
N ASN A 198 18.43 -11.26 -3.92
CA ASN A 198 19.83 -11.12 -4.29
C ASN A 198 20.44 -12.45 -4.72
N LYS A 199 20.08 -13.55 -4.07
CA LYS A 199 20.52 -14.89 -4.44
C LYS A 199 20.01 -15.30 -5.81
N PHE A 200 18.73 -15.07 -6.09
CA PHE A 200 18.13 -15.31 -7.40
C PHE A 200 18.76 -14.45 -8.50
N ASN A 201 19.06 -13.17 -8.23
CA ASN A 201 19.78 -12.33 -9.20
C ASN A 201 21.15 -12.93 -9.59
N LYS A 202 21.91 -13.44 -8.60
CA LYS A 202 23.19 -14.10 -8.84
C LYS A 202 23.04 -15.38 -9.66
N LEU A 203 22.11 -16.25 -9.29
CA LEU A 203 21.83 -17.49 -10.01
C LEU A 203 21.40 -17.24 -11.46
N LEU A 204 20.52 -16.25 -11.70
CA LEU A 204 20.10 -15.85 -13.04
C LEU A 204 21.27 -15.35 -13.88
N ALA A 205 22.20 -14.58 -13.29
CA ALA A 205 23.38 -14.09 -13.99
C ALA A 205 24.35 -15.23 -14.36
N GLU A 206 24.58 -16.17 -13.44
CA GLU A 206 25.42 -17.35 -13.68
C GLU A 206 24.88 -18.25 -14.79
N ILE A 207 23.57 -18.49 -14.81
CA ILE A 207 22.91 -19.30 -15.85
C ILE A 207 23.00 -18.61 -17.21
N LYS A 208 22.68 -17.31 -17.28
CA LYS A 208 22.80 -16.55 -18.54
C LYS A 208 24.20 -16.61 -19.12
N LYS A 209 25.23 -16.56 -18.26
CA LYS A 209 26.62 -16.71 -18.69
C LYS A 209 26.89 -18.11 -19.26
N LYS A 210 26.49 -19.16 -18.55
CA LYS A 210 26.64 -20.56 -18.99
C LYS A 210 25.88 -20.88 -20.29
N GLU A 211 24.74 -20.23 -20.54
CA GLU A 211 23.97 -20.45 -21.77
C GLU A 211 24.55 -19.74 -22.99
N SER A 212 25.31 -18.65 -22.76
CA SER A 212 25.99 -17.86 -23.80
C SER A 212 27.34 -18.43 -24.22
N GLU A 213 27.87 -19.39 -23.46
CA GLU A 213 29.04 -20.22 -23.79
C GLU A 213 28.62 -21.49 -24.55
#